data_AF-S2YF85-F1
#
_entry.id   AF-S2YF85-F1
#
_cell.length_a   1.000
_cell.length_b   1.000
_cell.length_c   1.000
_cell.angle_alpha   90.00
_cell.angle_beta   90.00
_cell.angle_gamma   90.00
#
_symmetry.space_group_name_H-M   'P 1'
#
loop_
_entity.id
_entity.type
_entity.pdbx_description
1 polymer ?
#
loop_
_entity_poly.entity_id
_entity_poly.type
_entity_poly.pdbx_seq_one_letter_code
_entity_poly.pdbx_strand_id
1 'polypeptide(L)'
;MEPTTYVSQAGALQQVASPQVAERLRAAGWRPYAELAALADTDDVAREHLERAKDYQAERLAEQEAREARYAPATRPQPQAAEEPAEEPAEAETPARKRRAAARS
;
A
#
# COMPACT_ATOMS: atom_id res chain seq x y z
N MET A 1 -13.58 -16.55 -0.32
CA MET A 1 -13.59 -16.38 -1.79
C MET A 1 -12.23 -15.83 -2.15
N GLU A 2 -11.51 -16.48 -3.06
CA GLU A 2 -10.17 -16.05 -3.45
C GLU A 2 -10.23 -14.70 -4.18
N PRO A 3 -9.31 -13.76 -3.89
CA PRO A 3 -9.24 -12.50 -4.61
C PRO A 3 -8.85 -12.74 -6.07
N THR A 4 -9.61 -12.13 -6.99
CA THR A 4 -9.35 -12.17 -8.43
C THR A 4 -8.74 -10.85 -8.88
N THR A 5 -7.66 -10.89 -9.64
CA THR A 5 -7.07 -9.71 -10.27
C THR A 5 -7.83 -9.37 -11.55
N TYR A 6 -8.33 -8.15 -11.64
CA TYR A 6 -8.94 -7.57 -12.82
C TYR A 6 -8.01 -6.57 -13.48
N VAL A 7 -8.09 -6.49 -14.81
CA VAL A 7 -7.35 -5.60 -15.68
C VAL A 7 -8.33 -4.68 -16.41
N SER A 8 -8.09 -3.38 -16.35
CA SER A 8 -8.82 -2.39 -17.13
C SER A 8 -8.34 -2.33 -18.58
N GLN A 9 -9.11 -1.69 -19.46
CA GLN A 9 -8.68 -1.46 -20.85
C GLN A 9 -7.43 -0.57 -20.97
N ALA A 10 -7.19 0.27 -19.97
CA ALA A 10 -6.03 1.14 -19.87
C ALA A 10 -4.83 0.49 -19.15
N GLY A 11 -4.93 -0.80 -18.77
CA GLY A 11 -3.85 -1.55 -18.12
C GLY A 11 -3.84 -1.51 -16.58
N ALA A 12 -4.66 -0.66 -15.95
CA ALA A 12 -4.75 -0.65 -14.48
C ALA A 12 -5.18 -2.02 -13.90
N LEU A 13 -4.55 -2.41 -12.79
CA LEU A 13 -4.80 -3.67 -12.08
C LEU A 13 -5.56 -3.43 -10.77
N GLN A 14 -6.52 -4.32 -10.47
CA GLN A 14 -7.25 -4.29 -9.20
C GLN A 14 -7.55 -5.70 -8.68
N GLN A 15 -7.18 -6.00 -7.44
CA GLN A 15 -7.56 -7.23 -6.75
C GLN A 15 -8.92 -7.08 -6.09
N VAL A 16 -9.82 -8.03 -6.33
CA VAL A 16 -11.20 -8.01 -5.82
C VAL A 16 -11.62 -9.39 -5.32
N ALA A 17 -12.08 -9.44 -4.07
CA ALA A 17 -12.67 -10.64 -3.46
C ALA A 17 -14.21 -10.58 -3.33
N SER A 18 -14.83 -9.43 -3.65
CA SER A 18 -16.28 -9.23 -3.55
C SER A 18 -16.99 -9.48 -4.89
N PRO A 19 -18.01 -10.35 -4.94
CA PRO A 19 -18.80 -10.60 -6.14
C PRO A 19 -19.44 -9.34 -6.73
N GLN A 20 -20.00 -8.48 -5.86
CA GLN A 20 -20.67 -7.24 -6.28
C GLN A 20 -19.69 -6.28 -6.97
N VAL A 21 -18.45 -6.22 -6.47
CA VAL A 21 -17.41 -5.38 -7.09
C VAL A 21 -16.93 -6.01 -8.40
N ALA A 22 -16.77 -7.33 -8.44
CA ALA A 22 -16.42 -8.07 -9.66
C ALA A 22 -17.44 -7.84 -10.79
N GLU A 23 -18.74 -7.89 -10.49
CA GLU A 23 -19.81 -7.60 -11.44
C GLU A 23 -19.73 -6.17 -11.97
N ARG A 24 -19.52 -5.19 -11.08
CA ARG A 24 -19.36 -3.78 -11.46
C ARG A 24 -18.14 -3.56 -12.34
N LEU A 25 -17.03 -4.23 -12.05
CA LEU A 25 -15.82 -4.16 -12.86
C LEU A 25 -16.04 -4.76 -14.25
N ARG A 26 -16.68 -5.93 -14.35
CA ARG A 26 -17.03 -6.51 -15.66
C ARG A 26 -17.93 -5.60 -16.48
N ALA A 27 -18.92 -4.98 -15.84
CA ALA A 27 -19.81 -3.99 -16.47
C ALA A 27 -19.05 -2.73 -16.95
N ALA A 28 -18.00 -2.33 -16.22
CA ALA A 28 -17.10 -1.25 -16.61
C ALA A 28 -16.04 -1.67 -17.66
N GLY A 29 -16.14 -2.89 -18.22
CA GLY A 29 -15.24 -3.37 -19.26
C GLY A 29 -13.93 -3.97 -18.76
N TRP A 30 -13.75 -4.13 -17.45
CA TRP A 30 -12.59 -4.83 -16.89
C TRP A 30 -12.72 -6.33 -17.14
N ARG A 31 -11.59 -7.01 -17.22
CA ARG A 31 -11.51 -8.46 -17.43
C ARG A 31 -10.59 -9.11 -16.41
N PRO A 32 -10.90 -10.32 -15.91
CA PRO A 32 -9.97 -11.06 -15.08
C PRO A 32 -8.65 -11.30 -15.82
N TYR A 33 -7.54 -11.10 -15.11
CA TYR A 33 -6.20 -11.33 -15.66
C TYR A 33 -6.05 -12.76 -16.18
N ALA A 34 -6.56 -13.75 -15.45
CA ALA A 34 -6.50 -15.16 -15.85
C ALA A 34 -7.28 -15.45 -17.15
N GLU A 35 -8.42 -14.79 -17.36
CA GLU A 35 -9.18 -14.92 -18.62
C GLU A 35 -8.39 -14.32 -19.79
N LEU A 36 -7.80 -13.14 -19.61
CA LEU A 36 -6.95 -12.51 -20.64
C LEU A 36 -5.70 -13.35 -20.94
N ALA A 37 -5.04 -13.90 -19.91
CA ALA A 37 -3.87 -14.74 -20.06
C ALA A 37 -4.18 -16.03 -20.82
N ALA A 38 -5.33 -16.64 -20.60
CA ALA A 38 -5.77 -17.83 -21.33
C ALA A 38 -6.07 -17.52 -22.81
N LEU A 39 -6.49 -16.29 -23.13
CA LEU A 39 -6.84 -15.88 -24.48
C LEU A 39 -5.66 -15.29 -25.27
N ALA A 40 -4.60 -14.83 -24.60
CA ALA A 40 -3.49 -14.08 -25.19
C ALA A 40 -2.77 -14.81 -26.34
N ASP A 41 -2.81 -16.15 -26.37
CA ASP A 41 -2.22 -16.94 -27.44
C ASP A 41 -3.05 -16.94 -28.74
N THR A 42 -4.33 -16.58 -28.65
CA THR A 42 -5.30 -16.67 -29.76
C THR A 42 -6.02 -15.35 -30.08
N ASP A 43 -5.97 -14.38 -29.16
CA ASP A 43 -6.65 -13.10 -29.26
C ASP A 43 -5.64 -11.96 -29.04
N ASP A 44 -5.39 -11.21 -30.11
CA ASP A 44 -4.47 -10.06 -30.10
C ASP A 44 -4.94 -8.95 -29.16
N VAL A 45 -6.24 -8.76 -28.98
CA VAL A 45 -6.79 -7.76 -28.05
C VAL A 45 -6.48 -8.16 -26.61
N ALA A 46 -6.60 -9.46 -26.28
CA ALA A 46 -6.24 -9.96 -24.97
C ALA A 46 -4.75 -9.77 -24.68
N ARG A 47 -3.90 -10.04 -25.68
CA ARG A 47 -2.45 -9.82 -25.62
C ARG A 47 -2.11 -8.34 -25.41
N GLU A 48 -2.68 -7.44 -26.21
CA GLU A 48 -2.49 -6.00 -26.07
C GLU A 48 -2.93 -5.48 -24.69
N HIS A 49 -4.03 -5.99 -24.15
CA HIS A 49 -4.48 -5.65 -22.80
C HIS A 49 -3.44 -6.01 -21.73
N LEU A 50 -2.83 -7.19 -21.85
CA LEU A 50 -1.80 -7.63 -20.91
C LEU A 50 -0.51 -6.82 -21.05
N GLU A 51 -0.10 -6.48 -22.28
CA GLU A 51 1.07 -5.62 -22.50
C GLU A 51 0.85 -4.23 -21.90
N ARG A 52 -0.32 -3.60 -22.14
CA ARG A 52 -0.66 -2.32 -21.50
C ARG A 52 -0.65 -2.41 -19.97
N ALA A 53 -1.07 -3.55 -19.42
CA ALA A 53 -1.02 -3.75 -17.97
C ALA A 53 0.40 -3.81 -17.44
N LYS A 54 1.35 -4.42 -18.18
CA LYS A 54 2.77 -4.42 -17.84
C LYS A 54 3.36 -3.02 -17.90
N ASP A 55 3.08 -2.29 -18.97
CA ASP A 55 3.57 -0.92 -19.17
C ASP A 55 3.05 0.01 -18.07
N TYR A 56 1.74 -0.04 -17.78
CA TYR A 56 1.14 0.72 -16.70
C TYR A 56 1.81 0.40 -15.35
N GLN A 57 2.10 -0.86 -15.06
CA GLN A 57 2.79 -1.23 -13.83
C GLN A 57 4.21 -0.64 -13.79
N ALA A 58 4.97 -0.74 -14.89
CA ALA A 58 6.31 -0.18 -14.96
C ALA A 58 6.31 1.34 -14.72
N GLU A 59 5.35 2.06 -15.31
CA GLU A 59 5.18 3.50 -15.09
C GLU A 59 4.83 3.83 -13.63
N ARG A 60 3.92 3.06 -13.01
CA ARG A 60 3.54 3.26 -11.60
C ARG A 60 4.71 3.01 -10.65
N LEU A 61 5.53 1.99 -10.91
CA LEU A 61 6.75 1.74 -10.15
C LEU A 61 7.77 2.87 -10.31
N ALA A 62 8.01 3.32 -11.54
CA ALA A 62 8.94 4.41 -11.79
C ALA A 62 8.48 5.73 -11.13
N GLU A 63 7.18 6.02 -11.17
CA GLU A 63 6.60 7.17 -10.46
C GLU A 63 6.78 7.05 -8.94
N GLN A 64 6.54 5.86 -8.39
CA GLN A 64 6.73 5.59 -6.97
C GLN A 64 8.19 5.76 -6.57
N GLU A 65 9.12 5.18 -7.32
CA GLU A 65 10.56 5.28 -7.07
C GLU A 65 11.03 6.74 -7.17
N ALA A 66 10.59 7.49 -8.18
CA ALA A 66 10.91 8.91 -8.31
C ALA A 66 10.35 9.74 -7.15
N ARG A 67 9.14 9.40 -6.66
CA ARG A 67 8.53 10.04 -5.50
C ARG A 67 9.30 9.71 -4.22
N GLU A 68 9.67 8.45 -4.04
CA GLU A 68 10.49 8.01 -2.91
C GLU A 68 11.86 8.68 -2.97
N ALA A 69 12.54 8.76 -4.11
CA ALA A 69 13.80 9.51 -4.23
C ALA A 69 13.65 11.00 -3.87
N ARG A 70 12.50 11.62 -4.21
CA ARG A 70 12.24 13.04 -3.94
C ARG A 70 11.82 13.34 -2.50
N TYR A 71 11.13 12.40 -1.85
CA TYR A 71 10.46 12.62 -0.56
C TYR A 71 10.83 11.60 0.52
N ALA A 72 11.68 10.63 0.23
CA ALA A 72 12.20 9.72 1.24
C ALA A 72 12.90 10.57 2.30
N PRO A 73 12.57 10.37 3.59
CA PRO A 73 13.34 10.99 4.65
C PRO A 73 14.79 10.55 4.42
N ALA A 74 15.71 11.50 4.32
CA ALA A 74 17.13 11.18 4.32
C ALA A 74 17.37 10.37 5.59
N THR A 75 17.59 9.07 5.46
CA THR A 75 18.15 8.22 6.49
C THR A 75 19.59 8.71 6.72
N ARG A 76 19.77 9.85 7.41
CA ARG A 76 19.91 9.76 8.86
C ARG A 76 20.38 8.41 9.34
N PRO A 77 21.67 7.99 9.24
CA PRO A 77 22.14 7.00 10.19
C PRO A 77 21.90 7.62 11.57
N GLN A 78 20.83 7.20 12.23
CA GLN A 78 20.64 7.47 13.64
C GLN A 78 21.91 6.91 14.30
N PRO A 79 22.70 7.71 15.03
CA PRO A 79 23.72 7.11 15.87
C PRO A 79 22.96 6.13 16.77
N GLN A 80 23.34 4.85 16.69
CA GLN A 80 22.90 3.84 17.63
C GLN A 80 23.28 4.40 19.00
N ALA A 81 22.31 5.00 19.70
CA ALA A 81 22.46 5.32 21.09
C ALA A 81 22.71 3.96 21.74
N ALA A 82 23.93 3.80 22.25
CA ALA A 82 24.39 2.58 22.88
C ALA A 82 23.31 2.07 23.84
N GLU A 83 22.71 0.93 23.52
CA GLU A 83 22.17 0.06 24.54
C GLU A 83 23.38 -0.42 25.36
N GLU A 84 23.64 0.25 26.47
CA GLU A 84 24.34 -0.37 27.59
C GLU A 84 23.34 -0.61 28.74
N PRO A 85 23.45 -1.77 29.42
CA PRO A 85 22.36 -2.38 30.18
C PRO A 85 22.46 -2.09 31.68
N ALA A 86 21.33 -2.00 32.39
CA ALA A 86 21.22 -2.21 33.85
C ALA A 86 19.75 -2.08 34.28
N GLU A 87 19.09 -3.18 34.65
CA GLU A 87 18.81 -3.56 36.05
C GLU A 87 17.63 -2.79 36.69
N GLU A 88 16.47 -3.44 36.79
CA GLU A 88 15.47 -3.13 37.82
C GLU A 88 15.99 -3.67 39.17
N PRO A 89 15.82 -2.94 40.30
CA PRO A 89 14.65 -3.24 41.12
C PRO A 89 14.05 -2.06 41.95
N ALA A 90 12.80 -2.30 42.37
CA ALA A 90 12.13 -1.88 43.61
C ALA A 90 11.53 -0.46 43.77
N GLU A 91 10.19 -0.48 43.86
CA GLU A 91 9.25 0.30 44.69
C GLU A 91 9.70 1.63 45.34
N ALA A 92 9.00 2.72 44.96
CA ALA A 92 8.67 3.81 45.88
C ALA A 92 7.34 4.49 45.49
N GLU A 93 6.40 4.48 46.43
CA GLU A 93 5.08 5.13 46.45
C GLU A 93 5.10 6.66 46.18
N THR A 94 4.25 7.10 45.24
CA THR A 94 3.31 8.28 45.22
C THR A 94 3.70 9.69 45.74
N PRO A 95 2.88 10.76 45.52
CA PRO A 95 2.15 11.24 44.33
C PRO A 95 2.38 12.77 44.09
N ALA A 96 2.30 13.28 42.86
CA ALA A 96 2.24 14.74 42.65
C ALA A 96 1.54 15.18 41.36
N ARG A 97 0.20 15.18 41.34
CA ARG A 97 -0.53 16.05 40.41
C ARG A 97 -1.97 16.32 40.86
N LYS A 98 -2.23 17.56 41.30
CA LYS A 98 -3.21 18.46 40.64
C LYS A 98 -3.12 19.86 41.26
N ARG A 99 -2.90 20.82 40.36
CA ARG A 99 -2.72 22.25 40.62
C ARG A 99 -4.00 22.83 41.25
N ARG A 100 -3.85 23.59 42.33
CA ARG A 100 -4.86 24.49 42.88
C ARG A 100 -4.38 25.93 42.65
N ALA A 101 -5.35 26.84 42.57
CA ALA A 101 -5.25 28.30 42.50
C ALA A 101 -5.04 28.89 41.10
N ALA A 102 -6.14 28.98 40.34
CA ALA A 102 -6.43 30.24 39.65
C ALA A 102 -6.90 31.23 40.73
N ALA A 103 -6.26 32.39 40.79
CA ALA A 103 -6.58 33.49 41.68
C ALA A 103 -6.95 34.71 40.83
N ARG A 104 -7.93 35.48 41.32
CA ARG A 104 -8.32 36.85 40.95
C ARG A 104 -9.11 36.95 39.63
N SER A 105 -10.27 37.61 39.57
CA SER A 105 -10.75 38.78 40.33
C SER A 105 -12.24 38.71 40.62
#